data_AF-A0A4Y2C8X4-F1
#
_entry.id   AF-A0A4Y2C8X4-F1
#
_cell.length_a   1.000
_cell.length_b   1.000
_cell.length_c   1.000
_cell.angle_alpha   90.00
_cell.angle_beta   90.00
_cell.angle_gamma   90.00
#
_symmetry.space_group_name_H-M   'P 1'
#
loop_
_entity.id
_entity.type
_entity.pdbx_description
1 polymer ?
#
loop_
_entity_poly.entity_id
_entity_poly.type
_entity_poly.pdbx_seq_one_letter_code
_entity_poly.pdbx_strand_id
1 'polypeptide(L)'
;MKDAKSSVECILNQLRNDAMDLDDCRSQCYDNVEVMAGYKTGVQKRITEKNNLVIFINCDNHSLNLVGIHSAKQDPVKVTFFGTIEALYVFFSRSTSRWEKLVSTIPITVKSESETRWSLRAEADELLVMSSA
;
A
#
# COMPACT_ATOMS: atom_id res chain seq x y z
N MET A 1 10.46 12.70 3.29
CA MET A 1 10.06 11.49 4.03
C MET A 1 9.99 11.87 5.51
N LYS A 2 8.85 11.71 6.18
CA LYS A 2 8.77 12.02 7.62
C LYS A 2 9.54 10.94 8.38
N ASP A 3 10.38 11.33 9.32
CA ASP A 3 11.10 10.39 10.17
C ASP A 3 10.18 9.83 11.29
N ALA A 4 10.65 8.81 11.99
CA ALA A 4 9.86 8.12 13.01
C ALA A 4 9.47 9.03 14.19
N LYS A 5 10.31 10.02 14.55
CA LYS A 5 10.01 10.92 15.68
C LYS A 5 8.86 11.85 15.32
N SER A 6 8.96 12.51 14.17
CA SER A 6 7.90 13.38 13.64
C SER A 6 6.55 12.65 13.51
N SER A 7 6.60 11.37 13.15
CA SER A 7 5.40 10.53 13.04
C SER A 7 4.78 10.22 14.40
N VAL A 8 5.60 9.88 15.40
CA VAL A 8 5.13 9.67 16.79
C VAL A 8 4.52 10.94 17.36
N GLU A 9 5.14 12.11 17.16
CA GLU A 9 4.59 13.39 17.61
C GLU A 9 3.22 13.66 16.99
N CYS A 10 3.07 13.38 15.69
CA CYS A 10 1.79 13.51 15.00
C CYS A 10 0.72 12.60 15.61
N ILE A 11 1.06 11.33 15.91
CA ILE A 11 0.13 10.37 16.54
C ILE A 11 -0.29 10.87 17.92
N LEU A 12 0.67 11.29 18.76
CA LEU A 12 0.37 11.75 20.12
C LEU A 12 -0.46 13.04 20.13
N ASN A 13 -0.19 13.96 19.21
CA ASN A 13 -0.99 15.17 19.07
C ASN A 13 -2.41 14.84 18.60
N GLN A 14 -2.57 13.88 17.68
CA GLN A 14 -3.88 13.47 17.22
C GLN A 14 -4.69 12.81 18.34
N LEU A 15 -4.10 11.88 19.09
CA LEU A 15 -4.75 11.26 20.26
C LEU A 15 -5.25 12.32 21.26
N ARG A 16 -4.43 13.34 21.54
CA ARG A 16 -4.83 14.47 22.41
C ARG A 16 -6.01 15.25 21.85
N ASN A 17 -6.01 15.54 20.55
CA ASN A 17 -7.11 16.25 19.88
C ASN A 17 -8.41 15.44 19.93
N ASP A 18 -8.31 14.11 19.86
CA ASP A 18 -9.42 13.18 19.93
C ASP A 18 -9.83 12.84 21.38
N ALA A 19 -9.19 13.45 22.37
CA ALA A 19 -9.36 13.17 23.80
C ALA A 19 -9.17 11.68 24.18
N MET A 20 -8.25 11.01 23.48
CA MET A 20 -7.87 9.62 23.73
C MET A 20 -6.53 9.55 24.48
N ASP A 21 -6.44 8.69 25.49
CA ASP A 21 -5.19 8.44 26.20
C ASP A 21 -4.40 7.31 25.51
N LEU A 22 -3.08 7.48 25.44
CA LEU A 22 -2.18 6.42 24.98
C LEU A 22 -2.16 5.26 25.98
N ASP A 23 -2.40 5.49 27.27
CA ASP A 23 -2.38 4.45 28.30
C ASP A 23 -3.49 3.39 28.11
N ASP A 24 -4.58 3.79 27.45
CA ASP A 24 -5.68 2.91 27.04
C ASP A 24 -5.37 2.12 25.77
N CYS A 25 -4.33 2.50 25.02
CA CYS A 25 -3.91 1.79 23.83
C CYS A 25 -3.37 0.39 24.21
N ARG A 26 -3.79 -0.62 23.46
CA ARG A 26 -3.36 -2.02 23.63
C ARG A 26 -2.66 -2.58 22.39
N SER A 27 -2.87 -1.96 21.24
CA SER A 27 -2.28 -2.40 20.00
C SER A 27 -1.99 -1.25 19.06
N GLN A 28 -0.91 -1.38 18.31
CA GLN A 28 -0.55 -0.49 17.21
C GLN A 28 -0.29 -1.33 15.96
N CYS A 29 -0.77 -0.86 14.81
CA CYS A 29 -0.65 -1.58 13.54
C CYS A 29 -0.15 -0.65 12.44
N TYR A 30 0.96 -1.03 11.79
CA TYR A 30 1.56 -0.26 10.71
C TYR A 30 2.10 -1.17 9.60
N ASP A 31 2.47 -0.57 8.47
CA ASP A 31 3.22 -1.26 7.42
C ASP A 31 4.63 -1.65 7.89
N ASN A 32 5.22 -2.67 7.27
CA ASN A 32 6.54 -3.23 7.64
C ASN A 32 7.74 -2.34 7.26
N VAL A 33 7.50 -1.09 6.85
CA VAL A 33 8.56 -0.15 6.50
C VAL A 33 9.39 0.17 7.75
N GLU A 34 10.71 0.20 7.62
CA GLU A 34 11.65 0.37 8.75
C GLU A 34 11.33 1.58 9.65
N VAL A 35 10.87 2.69 9.06
CA VAL A 35 10.46 3.89 9.81
C VAL A 35 9.30 3.59 10.77
N MET A 36 8.38 2.70 10.40
CA MET A 36 7.21 2.35 11.21
C MET A 36 7.50 1.13 12.09
N ALA A 37 7.98 0.05 11.49
CA ALA A 37 8.15 -1.27 12.11
C ALA A 37 9.53 -1.47 12.78
N GLY A 38 10.46 -0.52 12.63
CA GLY A 38 11.84 -0.64 13.11
C GLY A 38 11.95 -0.87 14.62
N TYR A 39 12.62 -1.95 15.00
CA TYR A 39 12.74 -2.39 16.40
C TYR A 39 13.59 -1.49 17.31
N LYS A 40 14.45 -0.65 16.72
CA LYS A 40 15.35 0.28 17.45
C LYS A 40 14.84 1.72 17.44
N THR A 41 14.45 2.20 16.28
CA THR A 41 14.21 3.64 16.04
C THR A 41 12.85 3.93 15.43
N GLY A 42 12.09 2.90 15.08
CA GLY A 42 10.80 3.02 14.41
C GLY A 42 9.68 3.51 15.33
N VAL A 43 8.56 3.88 14.73
CA VAL A 43 7.35 4.32 15.45
C VAL A 43 6.92 3.27 16.47
N GLN A 44 6.88 1.99 16.07
CA GLN A 44 6.43 0.91 16.96
C GLN A 44 7.21 0.85 18.27
N LYS A 45 8.55 0.92 18.17
CA LYS A 45 9.43 0.91 19.33
C LYS A 45 9.17 2.11 20.25
N ARG A 46 9.05 3.31 19.67
CA ARG A 46 8.87 4.56 20.41
C ARG A 46 7.53 4.66 21.13
N ILE A 47 6.47 4.12 20.54
CA ILE A 47 5.15 4.04 21.18
C ILE A 47 5.16 3.01 22.31
N THR A 48 5.75 1.83 22.09
CA THR A 48 5.87 0.81 23.15
C THR A 48 6.76 1.27 24.32
N GLU A 49 7.75 2.13 24.07
CA GLU A 49 8.54 2.78 25.14
C GLU A 49 7.71 3.75 26.00
N LYS A 50 6.64 4.32 25.45
CA LYS A 50 5.72 5.21 26.17
C LYS A 50 4.63 4.45 26.90
N ASN A 51 4.12 3.37 26.31
CA ASN A 51 3.19 2.44 26.94
C ASN A 51 3.62 0.99 26.62
N ASN A 52 4.16 0.31 27.63
CA ASN A 52 4.69 -1.05 27.51
C ASN A 52 3.61 -2.13 27.32
N LEU A 53 2.32 -1.78 27.43
CA LEU A 53 1.19 -2.67 27.19
C LEU A 53 0.75 -2.66 25.71
N VAL A 54 1.32 -1.78 24.88
CA VAL A 54 0.98 -1.70 23.45
C VAL A 54 1.73 -2.77 22.67
N ILE A 55 0.97 -3.68 22.07
CA ILE A 55 1.47 -4.73 21.19
C ILE A 55 1.56 -4.22 19.76
N PHE A 56 2.69 -4.46 19.08
CA PHE A 56 2.82 -4.16 17.65
C PHE A 56 2.32 -5.34 16.81
N ILE A 57 1.46 -5.03 15.84
CA ILE A 57 0.92 -5.97 14.86
C ILE A 57 1.30 -5.46 13.47
N ASN A 58 1.77 -6.34 12.60
CA ASN A 58 2.02 -5.97 11.21
C ASN A 58 0.69 -5.80 10.48
N CYS A 59 0.65 -4.87 9.52
CA CYS A 59 -0.53 -4.70 8.67
C CYS A 59 -0.78 -5.97 7.81
N ASP A 60 -1.84 -6.71 8.11
CA ASP A 60 -2.23 -7.93 7.38
C ASP A 60 -2.50 -7.64 5.91
N ASN A 61 -3.12 -6.49 5.61
CA ASN A 61 -3.34 -6.05 4.22
C ASN A 61 -2.04 -5.90 3.45
N HIS A 62 -1.00 -5.35 4.09
CA HIS A 62 0.32 -5.22 3.47
C HIS A 62 0.97 -6.59 3.27
N SER A 63 0.89 -7.46 4.28
CA SER A 63 1.42 -8.82 4.23
C SER A 63 0.76 -9.64 3.11
N LEU A 64 -0.56 -9.56 2.99
CA LEU A 64 -1.32 -10.24 1.94
C LEU A 64 -0.98 -9.71 0.54
N ASN A 65 -0.86 -8.39 0.38
CA ASN A 65 -0.40 -7.78 -0.86
C ASN A 65 1.00 -8.28 -1.27
N LEU A 66 1.93 -8.39 -0.30
CA LEU A 66 3.24 -8.95 -0.57
C LEU A 66 3.17 -10.40 -1.02
N VAL A 67 2.35 -11.25 -0.39
CA VAL A 67 2.18 -12.65 -0.83
C VAL A 67 1.74 -12.69 -2.29
N GLY A 68 0.70 -11.93 -2.66
CA GLY A 68 0.22 -11.90 -4.04
C GLY A 68 1.25 -11.39 -5.05
N ILE A 69 2.02 -10.35 -4.70
CA ILE A 69 3.13 -9.86 -5.54
C ILE A 69 4.20 -10.94 -5.73
N HIS A 70 4.63 -11.59 -4.65
CA HIS A 70 5.65 -12.63 -4.72
C HIS A 70 5.17 -13.82 -5.55
N SER A 71 3.93 -14.26 -5.34
CA SER A 71 3.29 -15.33 -6.13
C SER A 71 3.24 -14.98 -7.61
N ALA A 72 2.78 -13.79 -7.98
CA ALA A 72 2.74 -13.35 -9.37
C ALA A 72 4.14 -13.27 -10.01
N LYS A 73 5.16 -12.90 -9.23
CA LYS A 73 6.56 -12.86 -9.70
C LYS A 73 7.20 -14.23 -9.90
N GLN A 74 6.62 -15.31 -9.38
CA GLN A 74 7.14 -16.67 -9.61
C GLN A 74 6.73 -17.27 -10.96
N ASP A 75 5.70 -16.72 -11.62
CA ASP A 75 5.20 -17.22 -12.90
C ASP A 75 5.58 -16.25 -14.04
N PRO A 76 6.42 -16.66 -15.01
CA PRO A 76 6.81 -15.83 -16.14
C PRO A 76 5.62 -15.28 -16.94
N VAL A 77 4.52 -16.04 -17.08
CA VAL A 77 3.32 -15.59 -17.81
C VAL A 77 2.68 -14.42 -17.08
N LYS A 78 2.58 -14.51 -15.76
CA LYS A 78 2.03 -13.43 -14.93
C LYS A 78 2.94 -12.21 -14.94
N VAL A 79 4.26 -12.40 -14.87
CA VAL A 79 5.24 -11.30 -15.00
C VAL A 79 5.07 -10.58 -16.34
N THR A 80 4.97 -11.30 -17.46
CA THR A 80 4.78 -10.69 -18.78
C THR A 80 3.43 -9.96 -18.89
N PHE A 81 2.36 -10.55 -18.36
CA PHE A 81 1.03 -9.95 -18.35
C PHE A 81 1.02 -8.60 -17.62
N PHE A 82 1.47 -8.60 -16.36
CA PHE A 82 1.55 -7.40 -15.53
C PHE A 82 2.50 -6.35 -16.12
N GLY A 83 3.65 -6.76 -16.66
CA GLY A 83 4.56 -5.86 -17.36
C GLY A 83 3.97 -5.21 -18.61
N THR A 84 3.09 -5.91 -19.33
CA THR A 84 2.39 -5.36 -20.50
C THR A 84 1.37 -4.30 -20.09
N ILE A 85 0.61 -4.55 -19.03
CA ILE A 85 -0.34 -3.57 -18.47
C ILE A 85 0.39 -2.31 -18.01
N GLU A 86 1.53 -2.45 -17.31
CA GLU A 86 2.34 -1.30 -16.90
C GLU A 86 2.88 -0.52 -18.10
N ALA A 87 3.35 -1.20 -19.14
CA ALA A 87 3.82 -0.54 -20.35
C ALA A 87 2.71 0.27 -21.04
N LEU A 88 1.47 -0.27 -21.08
CA LEU A 88 0.31 0.46 -21.59
C LEU A 88 0.00 1.68 -20.71
N TYR A 89 -0.02 1.52 -19.39
CA TYR A 89 -0.23 2.63 -18.47
C TYR A 89 0.78 3.76 -18.72
N VAL A 90 2.08 3.43 -18.76
CA VAL A 90 3.16 4.41 -18.99
C VAL A 90 3.02 5.07 -20.36
N PHE A 91 2.62 4.32 -21.39
CA PHE A 91 2.38 4.89 -22.71
C PHE A 91 1.25 5.93 -22.67
N PHE A 92 0.09 5.60 -22.12
CA PHE A 92 -1.06 6.51 -22.14
C PHE A 92 -0.92 7.68 -21.15
N SER A 93 -0.45 7.43 -19.92
CA SER A 93 -0.32 8.46 -18.87
C SER A 93 0.66 9.59 -19.20
N ARG A 94 1.61 9.35 -20.11
CA ARG A 94 2.58 10.37 -20.57
C ARG A 94 2.02 11.40 -21.55
N SER A 95 0.74 11.32 -21.94
CA SER A 95 0.10 12.33 -22.80
C SER A 95 -1.37 12.45 -22.45
N THR A 96 -1.82 13.66 -22.17
CA THR A 96 -3.23 13.96 -21.89
C THR A 96 -4.15 13.53 -23.03
N SER A 97 -3.76 13.80 -24.28
CA SER A 97 -4.52 13.39 -25.47
C SER A 97 -4.65 11.86 -25.59
N ARG A 98 -3.57 11.11 -25.35
CA ARG A 98 -3.63 9.63 -25.34
C ARG A 98 -4.50 9.15 -24.19
N TRP A 99 -4.35 9.71 -23.01
CA TRP A 99 -5.14 9.37 -21.82
C TRP A 99 -6.64 9.59 -22.05
N GLU A 100 -7.03 10.74 -22.59
CA GLU A 100 -8.43 11.03 -22.96
C GLU A 100 -8.97 10.04 -23.99
N LYS A 101 -8.14 9.65 -24.97
CA LYS A 101 -8.53 8.63 -25.95
C LYS A 101 -8.74 7.26 -25.30
N LEU A 102 -7.88 6.87 -24.36
CA LEU A 102 -8.03 5.61 -23.62
C LEU A 102 -9.33 5.60 -22.82
N VAL A 103 -9.55 6.61 -21.98
CA VAL A 103 -10.73 6.73 -21.10
C VAL A 103 -12.03 6.81 -21.88
N SER A 104 -12.02 7.39 -23.09
CA SER A 104 -13.20 7.42 -23.96
C SER A 104 -13.43 6.13 -24.75
N THR A 105 -12.44 5.23 -24.84
CA THR A 105 -12.53 3.99 -25.64
C THR A 105 -12.82 2.76 -24.78
N ILE A 106 -12.22 2.67 -23.59
CA ILE A 106 -12.41 1.53 -22.69
C ILE A 106 -13.10 1.98 -21.39
N PRO A 107 -14.06 1.21 -20.87
CA PRO A 107 -14.77 1.54 -19.64
C PRO A 107 -13.92 1.30 -18.37
N ILE A 108 -12.71 0.76 -18.53
CA ILE A 108 -11.81 0.42 -17.43
C ILE A 108 -10.62 1.38 -17.43
N THR A 109 -10.27 1.89 -16.24
CA THR A 109 -9.07 2.71 -16.08
C THR A 109 -7.86 1.82 -15.88
N VAL A 110 -6.90 1.88 -16.80
CA VAL A 110 -5.59 1.25 -16.59
C VAL A 110 -4.86 2.03 -15.52
N LYS A 111 -4.35 1.35 -14.49
CA LYS A 111 -3.61 1.94 -13.37
C LYS A 111 -2.21 1.34 -13.30
N SER A 112 -1.25 2.13 -12.82
CA SER A 112 0.12 1.66 -12.58
C SER A 112 0.15 0.60 -11.48
N GLU A 113 1.05 -0.37 -11.61
CA GLU A 113 1.38 -1.28 -10.55
C GLU A 113 1.89 -0.53 -9.31
N SER A 114 1.31 -0.80 -8.16
CA SER A 114 1.81 -0.30 -6.89
C SER A 114 2.23 -1.46 -5.99
N GLU A 115 3.43 -1.36 -5.42
CA GLU A 115 3.89 -2.31 -4.40
C GLU A 115 3.14 -2.14 -3.06
N THR A 116 2.43 -1.04 -2.85
CA THR A 116 1.77 -0.73 -1.57
C THR A 116 0.24 -0.80 -1.62
N ARG A 117 -0.38 -0.95 -2.80
CA ARG A 117 -1.85 -0.95 -2.97
C ARG A 117 -2.32 -2.10 -3.86
N TRP A 118 -2.76 -3.20 -3.23
CA TRP A 118 -3.28 -4.40 -3.90
C TRP A 118 -4.57 -4.19 -4.70
N SER A 119 -5.41 -3.22 -4.31
CA SER A 119 -6.70 -2.95 -4.98
C SER A 119 -6.56 -2.68 -6.49
N LEU A 120 -5.36 -2.32 -6.94
CA LEU A 120 -5.03 -2.05 -8.33
C LEU A 120 -4.81 -3.34 -9.16
N ARG A 121 -4.41 -4.45 -8.53
CA ARG A 121 -4.17 -5.74 -9.22
C ARG A 121 -5.47 -6.53 -9.40
N ALA A 122 -6.41 -6.45 -8.45
CA ALA A 122 -7.72 -7.09 -8.56
C ALA A 122 -8.56 -6.54 -9.73
N GLU A 123 -8.50 -5.23 -9.99
CA GLU A 123 -9.14 -4.61 -11.16
C GLU A 123 -8.47 -5.03 -12.49
N ALA A 124 -7.18 -5.38 -12.48
CA ALA A 124 -6.49 -5.90 -13.66
C ALA A 124 -6.91 -7.34 -14.00
N ASP A 125 -7.30 -8.15 -13.01
CA ASP A 125 -7.88 -9.47 -13.25
C ASP A 125 -9.28 -9.36 -13.89
N GLU A 126 -10.02 -8.27 -13.64
CA GLU A 126 -11.32 -8.00 -14.28
C GLU A 126 -11.20 -7.75 -15.79
N LEU A 127 -10.11 -7.11 -16.25
CA LEU A 127 -9.76 -6.98 -17.67
C LEU A 127 -9.57 -8.35 -18.37
N LEU A 128 -9.14 -9.37 -17.63
CA LEU A 128 -8.93 -10.72 -18.14
C LEU A 128 -10.27 -11.45 -18.40
N VAL A 129 -11.27 -11.21 -17.54
CA VAL A 129 -12.60 -11.80 -17.68
C VAL A 129 -13.38 -11.18 -18.84
N MET A 130 -13.21 -9.88 -19.09
CA MET A 130 -13.90 -9.19 -20.19
C MET A 130 -13.28 -9.43 -21.58
N SER A 131 -12.03 -9.89 -21.68
CA SER A 131 -11.41 -10.24 -22.97
C SER A 131 -11.65 -11.68 -23.41
N SER A 132 -12.29 -12.49 -22.56
CA SER A 132 -12.64 -13.89 -22.82
C SER A 132 -14.14 -14.10 -23.12
N ALA A 133 -14.88 -13.02 -23.40
CA ALA A 133 -16.30 -13.03 -23.75
C ALA A 133 -16.55 -12.47 -25.16
#